data_AF-A0AAD7T6K4-F1
#
_entry.id   AF-A0AAD7T6K4-F1
#
_cell.length_a   1.000
_cell.length_b   1.000
_cell.length_c   1.000
_cell.angle_alpha   90.00
_cell.angle_beta   90.00
_cell.angle_gamma   90.00
#
_symmetry.space_group_name_H-M   'P 1'
#
loop_
_entity.id
_entity.type
_entity.pdbx_description
1 polymer ?
#
loop_
_entity_poly.entity_id
_entity_poly.type
_entity_poly.pdbx_seq_one_letter_code
_entity_poly.pdbx_strand_id
1 'polypeptide(L)'
;MVSVFATKFDPNVDADTLSDYLKEKLGREVKCRKIETAQSRFSSFCVTAECNDVAEMYDPQLWPAGSFVRPSTSLVAPEERSEVRPDQREPLARGNWTAARW
;
A
#
# COMPACT_ATOMS: atom_id res chain seq x y z
N MET A 1 -2.08 -3.25 8.98
CA MET A 1 -1.56 -1.88 8.78
C MET A 1 -1.94 -1.40 7.40
N VAL A 2 -2.59 -0.25 7.31
CA VAL A 2 -3.03 0.37 6.06
C VAL A 2 -2.12 1.55 5.77
N SER A 3 -1.74 1.74 4.51
CA SER A 3 -0.94 2.89 4.07
C SER A 3 -1.66 3.69 3.00
N VAL A 4 -1.67 5.01 3.15
CA VAL A 4 -2.26 5.96 2.19
C VAL A 4 -1.25 7.05 1.86
N PHE A 5 -1.37 7.57 0.64
CA PHE A 5 -0.63 8.74 0.19
C PHE A 5 -1.48 9.98 0.33
N ALA A 6 -1.01 10.93 1.11
CA ALA A 6 -1.65 12.21 1.30
C ALA A 6 -0.77 13.31 0.67
N THR A 7 -1.33 14.13 -0.22
CA THR A 7 -0.61 15.21 -0.92
C THR A 7 -1.38 16.53 -0.83
N LYS A 8 -0.78 17.60 -1.37
CA LYS A 8 -1.30 18.97 -1.36
C LYS A 8 -1.26 19.66 0.02
N PHE A 9 -0.39 19.20 0.91
CA PHE A 9 -0.14 19.85 2.19
C PHE A 9 0.77 21.05 2.02
N ASP A 10 0.66 21.99 2.97
CA ASP A 10 1.56 23.13 3.04
C ASP A 10 3.02 22.65 3.20
N PRO A 11 4.00 23.27 2.51
CA PRO A 11 5.41 22.89 2.62
C PRO A 11 5.94 22.93 4.06
N ASN A 12 5.37 23.80 4.89
CA ASN A 12 5.76 23.99 6.29
C ASN A 12 5.16 22.95 7.24
N VAL A 13 4.26 22.09 6.77
CA VAL A 13 3.74 20.99 7.61
C VAL A 13 4.84 19.94 7.76
N ASP A 14 5.04 19.52 9.01
CA ASP A 14 5.93 18.43 9.37
C ASP A 14 5.16 17.11 9.54
N ALA A 15 5.90 16.02 9.39
CA ALA A 15 5.33 14.68 9.55
C ALA A 15 4.80 14.47 10.97
N ASP A 16 5.48 15.01 11.98
CA ASP A 16 5.11 14.88 13.39
C ASP A 16 3.76 15.55 13.67
N THR A 17 3.59 16.80 13.22
CA THR A 17 2.33 17.54 13.34
C THR A 17 1.15 16.81 12.68
N LEU A 18 1.38 16.23 11.49
CA LEU A 18 0.34 15.44 10.82
C LEU A 18 0.04 14.13 11.54
N SER A 19 1.08 13.49 12.11
CA SER A 19 0.95 12.25 12.89
C SER A 19 0.10 12.48 14.13
N ASP A 20 0.40 13.55 14.88
CA ASP A 20 -0.30 13.90 16.12
C ASP A 20 -1.78 14.22 15.84
N TYR A 21 -2.05 15.05 14.84
CA TYR A 21 -3.40 15.38 14.41
C TYR A 21 -4.23 14.13 14.02
N LEU A 22 -3.64 13.23 13.23
CA LEU A 22 -4.31 12.00 12.81
C LEU A 22 -4.48 11.01 13.97
N LYS A 23 -3.52 10.96 14.89
CA LYS A 23 -3.59 10.15 16.11
C LYS A 23 -4.73 10.62 17.01
N GLU A 24 -4.92 11.92 17.19
CA GLU A 24 -6.04 12.48 17.95
C GLU A 24 -7.39 12.16 17.31
N LYS A 25 -7.48 12.21 15.98
CA LYS A 25 -8.74 11.95 15.25
C LYS A 25 -9.11 10.47 15.16
N LEU A 26 -8.14 9.60 14.91
CA LEU A 26 -8.35 8.16 14.77
C LEU A 26 -8.31 7.44 16.11
N GLY A 27 -7.69 8.03 17.15
CA GLY A 27 -7.46 7.39 18.44
C GLY A 27 -6.52 6.17 18.35
N ARG A 28 -5.66 6.10 17.34
CA ARG A 28 -4.80 4.95 17.03
C ARG A 28 -3.38 5.40 16.70
N GLU A 29 -2.42 4.47 16.72
CA GLU A 29 -1.06 4.77 16.30
C GLU A 29 -1.01 5.02 14.79
N VAL A 30 -0.47 6.19 14.42
CA VAL A 30 -0.28 6.64 13.05
C VAL A 30 1.18 7.01 12.86
N LYS A 31 1.77 6.53 11.78
CA LYS A 31 3.13 6.87 11.34
C LYS A 31 3.03 7.69 10.06
N CYS A 32 3.45 8.95 10.11
CA CYS A 32 3.58 9.76 8.92
C CYS A 32 5.05 9.86 8.50
N ARG A 33 5.30 9.75 7.20
CA ARG A 33 6.60 9.95 6.58
C ARG A 33 6.48 11.02 5.51
N LYS A 34 7.20 12.14 5.68
CA LYS A 34 7.29 13.19 4.67
C LYS A 34 8.07 12.65 3.46
N ILE A 35 7.53 12.89 2.28
CA ILE A 35 8.15 12.56 0.99
C ILE A 35 8.83 13.83 0.50
N GLU A 36 10.12 13.94 0.77
CA GLU A 36 10.95 15.05 0.32
C GLU A 36 11.14 14.96 -1.20
N THR A 37 10.50 15.86 -1.94
CA THR A 37 10.64 15.97 -3.38
C THR A 37 11.26 17.32 -3.70
N ALA A 38 12.44 17.32 -4.30
CA ALA A 38 13.33 18.49 -4.46
C ALA A 38 12.72 19.70 -5.23
N GLN A 39 11.53 19.56 -5.82
CA GLN A 39 10.90 20.61 -6.64
C GLN A 39 9.40 20.80 -6.36
N SER A 40 8.87 20.23 -5.28
CA SER A 40 7.43 20.26 -5.07
C SER A 40 6.99 21.50 -4.29
N ARG A 41 6.04 22.25 -4.84
CA ARG A 41 5.37 23.38 -4.15
C ARG A 41 4.48 22.92 -2.99
N PHE A 42 4.30 21.61 -2.85
CA PHE A 42 3.44 20.98 -1.86
C PHE A 42 4.18 19.82 -1.18
N SER A 43 3.97 19.67 0.12
CA SER A 43 4.44 18.49 0.84
C SER A 43 3.55 17.29 0.53
N SER A 44 4.18 16.13 0.34
CA SER A 44 3.49 14.84 0.24
C SER A 44 3.91 13.96 1.40
N PHE A 45 3.00 13.14 1.90
CA PHE A 45 3.19 12.28 3.05
C PHE A 45 2.70 10.87 2.74
N CYS A 46 3.47 9.88 3.18
CA CYS A 46 2.99 8.52 3.32
C CYS A 46 2.50 8.36 4.76
N VAL A 47 1.24 7.99 4.93
CA VAL A 47 0.61 7.81 6.24
C VAL A 47 0.25 6.35 6.39
N THR A 48 0.82 5.72 7.41
CA THR A 48 0.57 4.32 7.77
C THR A 48 -0.13 4.27 9.12
N ALA A 49 -1.28 3.63 9.20
CA ALA A 49 -2.04 3.47 10.44
C ALA A 49 -2.40 2.00 10.70
N GLU A 50 -2.53 1.63 11.97
CA GLU A 50 -3.20 0.38 12.34
C GLU A 50 -4.72 0.56 12.27
N CYS A 51 -5.26 0.54 11.06
CA CYS A 51 -6.70 0.37 10.82
C CYS A 51 -7.01 -1.06 10.35
N ASN A 52 -8.17 -1.57 10.77
CA ASN A 52 -8.76 -2.80 10.21
C ASN A 52 -9.38 -2.53 8.84
N ASP A 53 -9.88 -1.31 8.62
CA ASP A 53 -10.53 -0.91 7.36
C ASP A 53 -9.91 0.37 6.80
N VAL A 54 -9.66 0.38 5.49
CA VAL A 54 -9.04 1.52 4.81
C VAL A 54 -10.03 2.69 4.67
N ALA A 55 -11.34 2.42 4.67
CA ALA A 55 -12.40 3.40 4.44
C ALA A 55 -12.38 4.51 5.48
N GLU A 56 -12.01 4.19 6.73
CA GLU A 56 -11.86 5.18 7.81
C GLU A 56 -10.77 6.22 7.47
N MET A 57 -9.72 5.84 6.73
CA MET A 57 -8.68 6.77 6.28
C MET A 57 -9.07 7.60 5.05
N TYR A 58 -10.18 7.30 4.38
CA TYR A 58 -10.68 8.10 3.25
C TYR A 58 -11.76 9.10 3.65
N ASP A 59 -12.11 9.15 4.95
CA ASP A 59 -13.11 10.09 5.40
C ASP A 59 -12.64 11.54 5.17
N PRO A 60 -13.38 12.35 4.40
CA PRO A 60 -12.96 13.71 4.08
C PRO A 60 -12.98 14.64 5.31
N GLN A 61 -13.64 14.28 6.41
CA GLN A 61 -13.59 15.04 7.66
C GLN A 61 -12.34 14.72 8.50
N LEU A 62 -11.68 13.60 8.22
CA LEU A 62 -10.43 13.24 8.88
C LEU A 62 -9.29 14.18 8.46
N TRP A 63 -9.26 14.58 7.18
CA TRP A 63 -8.15 15.31 6.61
C TRP A 63 -8.38 16.83 6.59
N PRO A 64 -7.32 17.64 6.72
CA PRO A 64 -7.45 19.08 6.58
C PRO A 64 -7.96 19.47 5.18
N ALA A 65 -8.68 20.59 5.11
CA ALA A 65 -9.35 21.02 3.89
C ALA A 65 -8.35 21.23 2.75
N GLY A 66 -8.64 20.63 1.59
CA GLY A 66 -7.79 20.72 0.40
C GLY A 66 -6.74 19.62 0.27
N SER A 67 -6.57 18.75 1.28
CA SER A 67 -5.71 17.57 1.19
C SER A 67 -6.26 16.54 0.22
N PHE A 68 -5.36 15.87 -0.50
CA PHE A 68 -5.72 14.81 -1.44
C PHE A 68 -5.16 13.48 -0.97
N VAL A 69 -6.02 12.49 -0.75
CA VAL A 69 -5.65 11.18 -0.20
C VAL A 69 -5.90 10.10 -1.24
N ARG A 70 -4.92 9.21 -1.44
CA ARG A 70 -5.00 8.07 -2.34
C ARG A 70 -4.53 6.79 -1.67
N PRO A 71 -5.06 5.63 -2.07
CA PRO A 71 -4.51 4.35 -1.65
C PRO A 71 -3.05 4.20 -2.05
N SER A 72 -2.25 3.65 -1.14
CA SER A 72 -0.90 3.16 -1.49
C SER A 72 -0.93 1.85 -2.30
N THR A 73 -2.10 1.35 -2.69
CA THR A 73 -2.25 0.09 -3.45
C THR A 73 -1.65 0.12 -4.86
N SER A 74 -1.08 1.24 -5.32
CA SER A 74 -0.26 1.29 -6.53
C SER A 74 1.24 1.03 -6.30
N LEU A 75 1.68 0.82 -5.05
CA LEU A 75 2.94 0.16 -4.72
C LEU A 75 2.65 -1.17 -4.06
N VAL A 76 1.93 -2.05 -4.77
CA VAL A 76 2.15 -3.48 -4.57
C VAL A 76 3.57 -3.71 -5.07
N ALA A 77 4.54 -3.79 -4.17
CA ALA A 77 5.77 -4.51 -4.49
C ALA A 77 5.31 -5.90 -4.97
N PRO A 78 5.66 -6.35 -6.18
CA PRO A 78 5.33 -7.70 -6.63
C PRO A 78 6.26 -8.68 -5.89
N GLU A 79 5.92 -9.01 -4.65
CA GLU A 79 6.59 -10.06 -3.89
C GLU A 79 5.52 -10.61 -2.93
N GLU A 80 5.08 -11.85 -2.98
CA GLU A 80 5.62 -13.03 -3.62
C GLU A 80 4.40 -13.86 -4.03
N ARG A 81 4.26 -14.12 -5.33
CA ARG A 81 3.39 -15.20 -5.79
C ARG A 81 4.02 -16.47 -5.23
N SER A 82 3.53 -16.94 -4.08
CA SER A 82 3.69 -18.33 -3.69
C SER A 82 2.95 -19.18 -4.73
N GLU A 83 3.55 -19.29 -5.91
CA GLU A 83 3.32 -20.40 -6.81
C GLU A 83 3.93 -21.60 -6.08
N VAL A 84 3.12 -22.14 -5.19
CA VAL A 84 3.20 -23.54 -4.79
C VAL A 84 3.24 -24.29 -6.11
N ARG A 85 4.43 -24.62 -6.61
CA ARG A 85 4.57 -25.63 -7.65
C ARG A 85 4.13 -26.91 -6.97
N PRO A 86 2.98 -27.52 -7.34
CA PRO A 86 2.89 -28.95 -7.10
C PRO A 86 4.02 -29.56 -7.91
N ASP A 87 5.03 -30.07 -7.22
CA ASP A 87 6.02 -31.01 -7.74
C ASP A 87 5.26 -32.28 -8.14
N GLN A 88 4.49 -32.18 -9.22
CA GLN A 88 3.93 -33.31 -9.94
C GLN A 88 5.08 -33.92 -10.71
N ARG A 89 5.83 -34.76 -10.01
CA ARG A 89 6.65 -35.79 -10.64
C ARG A 89 6.52 -37.09 -9.88
N GLU A 90 5.29 -37.61 -9.86
CA GLU A 90 5.09 -39.05 -9.71
C GLU A 90 5.78 -39.78 -10.87
N PRO A 91 6.67 -40.76 -10.61
CA PRO A 91 7.21 -41.61 -11.64
C PRO A 91 6.23 -42.77 -11.89
N LEU A 92 5.30 -42.62 -12.83
CA LEU A 92 4.50 -43.75 -13.30
C LEU A 92 5.17 -44.40 -14.51
N ALA A 93 5.70 -45.58 -14.23
CA ALA A 93 6.26 -46.54 -15.15
C ALA A 93 5.23 -46.99 -16.21
N ARG A 94 5.76 -47.33 -17.40
CA ARG A 94 5.23 -48.25 -18.42
C ARG A 94 3.91 -47.88 -19.12
N GLY A 95 3.98 -47.83 -20.45
CA GLY A 95 2.83 -48.20 -21.28
C GLY A 95 2.79 -47.53 -22.65
N ASN A 96 3.11 -48.30 -23.68
CA ASN A 96 2.82 -48.10 -25.11
C ASN A 96 1.57 -47.25 -25.37
N TRP A 97 1.61 -46.32 -26.34
CA TRP A 97 0.65 -46.26 -27.46
C TRP A 97 1.32 -45.62 -28.69
N THR A 98 0.97 -46.19 -29.84
CA THR A 98 1.50 -46.10 -31.21
C THR A 98 1.17 -44.83 -32.00
N ALA A 99 2.08 -44.50 -32.94
CA ALA A 99 1.85 -43.92 -34.29
C ALA A 99 1.36 -42.44 -34.36
N ALA A 100 1.68 -41.60 -35.34
CA ALA A 100 2.16 -41.77 -36.72
C ALA A 100 2.70 -40.42 -37.25
N ARG A 101 3.30 -40.47 -38.46
CA ARG A 101 3.23 -39.45 -39.56
C ARG A 101 4.15 -38.21 -39.43
N TRP A 102 5.00 -37.81 -40.39
CA TRP A 102 5.24 -38.14 -41.81
C TRP A 102 6.75 -38.12 -42.09
#